data_AF-A0AAD5DA90-F1
#
_entry.id   AF-A0AAD5DA90-F1
#
_cell.length_a   1.000
_cell.length_b   1.000
_cell.length_c   1.000
_cell.angle_alpha   90.00
_cell.angle_beta   90.00
_cell.angle_gamma   90.00
#
_symmetry.space_group_name_H-M   'P 1'
#
loop_
_entity.id
_entity.type
_entity.pdbx_description
1 polymer ?
#
loop_
_entity_poly.entity_id
_entity_poly.type
_entity_poly.pdbx_seq_one_letter_code
_entity_poly.pdbx_strand_id
1 'polypeptide(L)'
;GGVGLPYIKPWSLRFGIPAIFSVVTTLLFFTGFRDYKHSKPEGSPLTTILRVFVAAVRKISQPIPDDPEELYNKEDARSTSSLRFLNKAAIKLPEGQEQKKWKVCSVREVEDTKIGIRMLPMWPTFIVIGIVLSIGNTYFLEQADHMDRTLGKIKVSIPIFLLFFSTTSRLFAHLYSLFTTQKFAPPIGIATSMKWKPEDYIGLRIMVY
;
A
#
# COMPACT_ATOMS: atom_id res chain seq x y z
N GLY A 1 10.16 36.01 -40.08
CA GLY A 1 9.08 35.09 -40.49
C GLY A 1 8.43 34.55 -39.24
N GLY A 2 7.23 35.02 -38.94
CA GLY A 2 6.42 34.45 -37.85
C GLY A 2 6.00 33.05 -38.23
N VAL A 3 6.40 32.06 -37.43
CA VAL A 3 5.75 30.75 -37.42
C VAL A 3 4.73 30.81 -36.29
N GLY A 4 3.47 30.90 -36.70
CA GLY A 4 2.33 30.94 -35.80
C GLY A 4 2.18 29.64 -35.02
N LEU A 5 2.47 29.70 -33.73
CA LEU A 5 1.78 28.90 -32.71
C LEU A 5 1.16 29.84 -31.67
N PRO A 6 0.22 30.73 -32.05
CA PRO A 6 -0.62 31.36 -31.06
C PRO A 6 -1.66 30.32 -30.61
N TYR A 7 -1.98 30.31 -29.31
CA TYR A 7 -3.22 29.71 -28.77
C TYR A 7 -3.28 28.23 -28.33
N ILE A 8 -2.16 27.58 -28.01
CA ILE A 8 -2.25 26.47 -27.05
C ILE A 8 -2.27 27.10 -25.64
N LYS A 9 -3.44 27.17 -25.00
CA LYS A 9 -3.52 27.57 -23.59
C LYS A 9 -2.53 26.69 -22.81
N PRO A 10 -1.61 27.24 -22.01
CA PRO A 10 -0.56 26.45 -21.35
C PRO A 10 -1.13 25.31 -20.50
N TRP A 11 -2.33 25.51 -19.96
CA TRP A 11 -3.11 24.48 -19.29
C TRP A 11 -3.49 23.29 -20.19
N SER A 12 -4.00 23.54 -21.39
CA SER A 12 -4.38 22.48 -22.33
C SER A 12 -3.20 21.59 -22.70
N LEU A 13 -2.00 22.16 -22.83
CA LEU A 13 -0.78 21.38 -23.09
C LEU A 13 -0.35 20.57 -21.85
N ARG A 14 -0.36 21.19 -20.66
CA ARG A 14 0.04 20.55 -19.39
C ARG A 14 -0.81 19.32 -19.05
N PHE A 15 -2.11 19.36 -19.30
CA PHE A 15 -3.01 18.23 -19.05
C PHE A 15 -3.19 17.32 -20.27
N GLY A 16 -3.08 17.86 -21.48
CA GLY A 16 -3.24 17.10 -22.72
C GLY A 16 -2.14 16.05 -22.92
N ILE A 17 -0.88 16.39 -22.60
CA ILE A 17 0.24 15.44 -22.76
C ILE A 17 0.04 14.19 -21.89
N PRO A 18 -0.14 14.28 -20.54
CA PRO A 18 -0.41 13.10 -19.72
C PRO A 18 -1.65 12.33 -20.17
N ALA A 19 -2.72 13.03 -20.57
CA ALA A 19 -3.94 12.38 -21.03
C ALA A 19 -3.71 11.52 -22.29
N ILE A 20 -2.95 12.03 -23.28
CA ILE A 20 -2.58 11.27 -24.47
C ILE A 20 -1.74 10.06 -24.09
N PHE A 21 -0.73 10.23 -23.24
CA PHE A 21 0.07 9.11 -22.74
C PHE A 21 -0.79 8.05 -22.03
N SER A 22 -1.72 8.46 -21.16
CA SER A 22 -2.65 7.53 -20.50
C SER A 22 -3.51 6.76 -21.50
N VAL A 23 -4.02 7.41 -22.56
CA VAL A 23 -4.79 6.75 -23.62
C VAL A 23 -3.92 5.74 -24.38
N VAL A 24 -2.71 6.15 -24.79
CA VAL A 24 -1.77 5.26 -25.50
C VAL A 24 -1.41 4.05 -24.64
N THR A 25 -1.04 4.25 -23.37
CA THR A 25 -0.75 3.16 -22.43
C THR A 25 -1.94 2.22 -22.27
N THR A 26 -3.16 2.76 -22.20
CA THR A 26 -4.38 1.95 -22.08
C THR A 26 -4.62 1.10 -23.33
N LEU A 27 -4.42 1.66 -24.54
CA LEU A 27 -4.54 0.91 -25.79
C LEU A 27 -3.48 -0.20 -25.89
N LEU A 28 -2.24 0.09 -25.51
CA LEU A 28 -1.17 -0.91 -25.45
C LEU A 28 -1.51 -2.04 -24.46
N PHE A 29 -2.03 -1.69 -23.28
CA PHE A 29 -2.51 -2.67 -22.30
C PHE A 29 -3.59 -3.59 -22.89
N PHE A 30 -4.57 -3.05 -23.61
CA PHE A 30 -5.61 -3.88 -24.26
C PHE A 30 -5.08 -4.79 -25.36
N THR A 31 -4.01 -4.38 -26.03
CA THR A 31 -3.41 -5.19 -27.10
C THR A 31 -2.87 -6.53 -26.57
N GLY A 32 -2.39 -6.54 -25.32
CA GLY A 32 -1.87 -7.75 -24.65
C GLY A 32 -2.93 -8.63 -23.98
N PHE A 33 -4.22 -8.27 -24.00
CA PHE A 33 -5.26 -8.94 -23.21
C PHE A 33 -5.40 -10.44 -23.54
N ARG A 34 -5.09 -10.85 -24.78
CA ARG A 34 -5.12 -12.27 -25.21
C ARG A 34 -4.03 -13.12 -24.57
N ASP A 35 -2.90 -12.52 -24.20
CA ASP A 35 -1.75 -13.22 -23.62
C ASP A 35 -1.77 -13.18 -22.08
N TYR A 36 -2.77 -12.51 -21.48
CA TYR A 36 -2.88 -12.40 -20.02
C TYR A 36 -3.32 -13.72 -19.38
N LYS A 37 -2.46 -14.25 -18.51
CA LYS A 37 -2.79 -15.40 -17.68
C LYS A 37 -3.77 -14.99 -16.59
N HIS A 38 -4.99 -15.51 -16.67
CA HIS A 38 -6.02 -15.25 -15.68
C HIS A 38 -5.80 -16.12 -14.44
N SER A 39 -5.45 -15.49 -13.33
CA SER A 39 -5.48 -16.15 -12.02
C SER A 39 -6.92 -16.24 -11.51
N LYS A 40 -7.25 -17.34 -10.83
CA LYS A 40 -8.55 -17.45 -10.15
C LYS A 40 -8.68 -16.33 -9.11
N PRO A 41 -9.86 -15.73 -8.92
CA PRO A 41 -10.04 -14.69 -7.92
C PRO A 41 -9.87 -15.29 -6.52
N GLU A 42 -8.74 -14.98 -5.89
CA GLU A 42 -8.55 -15.22 -4.46
C GLU A 42 -9.43 -14.22 -3.70
N GLY A 43 -10.22 -14.71 -2.74
CA GLY A 43 -11.20 -13.86 -2.03
C GLY A 43 -10.54 -12.64 -1.37
N SER A 44 -11.33 -11.58 -1.14
CA SER A 44 -10.79 -10.35 -0.55
C SER A 44 -10.52 -10.52 0.97
N PRO A 45 -9.33 -10.15 1.48
CA PRO A 45 -9.04 -10.11 2.91
C PRO A 45 -10.05 -9.28 3.71
N LEU A 46 -10.56 -8.18 3.14
CA LEU A 46 -11.58 -7.35 3.76
C LEU A 46 -12.90 -8.12 3.96
N THR A 47 -13.28 -8.94 2.98
CA THR A 47 -14.48 -9.78 3.11
C THR A 47 -14.30 -10.86 4.18
N THR A 48 -13.08 -11.36 4.41
CA THR A 48 -12.76 -12.28 5.50
C THR A 48 -12.90 -11.60 6.87
N ILE A 49 -12.32 -10.40 7.03
CA ILE A 49 -12.45 -9.61 8.27
C ILE A 49 -13.93 -9.33 8.59
N LEU A 50 -14.71 -8.92 7.58
CA LEU A 50 -16.13 -8.65 7.76
C LEU A 50 -16.92 -9.91 8.13
N ARG A 51 -16.61 -11.05 7.50
CA ARG A 51 -17.21 -12.36 7.84
C ARG A 51 -16.95 -12.72 9.30
N VAL A 52 -15.71 -12.60 9.76
CA VAL A 52 -15.31 -12.87 11.14
C VAL A 52 -16.07 -11.96 12.11
N PHE A 53 -16.15 -10.66 11.81
CA PHE A 53 -16.87 -9.72 12.65
C PHE A 53 -18.37 -10.04 12.74
N VAL A 54 -19.02 -10.29 11.60
CA VAL A 54 -20.45 -10.64 11.54
C VAL A 54 -20.73 -11.95 12.27
N ALA A 55 -19.89 -12.97 12.09
CA ALA A 55 -20.04 -14.26 12.77
C ALA A 55 -19.82 -14.14 14.29
N ALA A 56 -18.83 -13.35 14.73
CA ALA A 56 -18.58 -13.07 16.14
C ALA A 56 -19.74 -12.33 16.81
N VAL A 57 -20.27 -11.28 16.17
CA VAL A 57 -21.42 -10.51 16.68
C VAL A 57 -22.68 -11.37 16.77
N ARG A 58 -22.96 -12.20 15.77
CA ARG A 58 -24.11 -13.12 15.79
C ARG A 58 -24.04 -14.14 16.93
N LYS A 59 -22.84 -14.54 17.36
CA LYS A 59 -22.60 -15.51 18.41
C LYS A 59 -22.21 -14.85 19.74
N ILE A 60 -22.38 -13.54 19.88
CA ILE A 60 -21.91 -12.79 21.06
C ILE A 60 -22.51 -13.32 22.37
N SER A 61 -23.76 -13.79 22.34
CA SER A 61 -24.48 -14.35 23.49
C SER A 61 -24.11 -15.79 23.84
N GLN A 62 -23.38 -16.52 23.00
CA GLN A 62 -22.96 -17.89 23.31
C GLN A 62 -21.75 -17.89 24.27
N PRO A 63 -21.64 -18.83 25.21
CA PRO A 63 -20.43 -18.95 26.03
C PRO A 63 -19.21 -19.20 25.13
N ILE A 64 -18.05 -18.70 25.55
CA ILE A 64 -16.80 -19.00 24.84
C ILE A 64 -16.46 -20.44 25.24
N PRO A 65 -16.33 -21.38 24.29
CA PRO A 65 -15.99 -22.74 24.64
C PRO A 65 -14.56 -22.82 25.19
N ASP A 66 -14.41 -23.48 26.33
CA ASP A 66 -13.11 -23.77 26.95
C ASP A 66 -12.42 -24.96 26.25
N ASP A 67 -13.19 -25.83 25.59
CA ASP A 67 -12.69 -26.98 24.86
C ASP A 67 -12.28 -26.60 23.41
N PRO A 68 -11.01 -26.78 23.03
CA PRO A 68 -10.55 -26.52 21.68
C PRO A 68 -11.11 -27.48 20.61
N GLU A 69 -11.83 -28.55 20.97
CA GLU A 69 -12.50 -29.45 20.01
C GLU A 69 -13.79 -28.85 19.41
N GLU A 70 -14.38 -27.85 20.05
CA GLU A 70 -15.58 -27.15 19.57
C GLU A 70 -15.29 -26.10 18.47
N LEU A 71 -14.01 -25.90 18.13
CA LEU A 71 -13.54 -24.92 17.14
C LEU A 71 -13.43 -25.48 15.73
N TYR A 72 -13.84 -24.69 14.74
CA TYR A 72 -13.85 -25.06 13.32
C TYR A 72 -12.47 -24.92 12.65
N ASN A 73 -11.99 -25.99 11.99
CA ASN A 73 -10.72 -26.09 11.26
C ASN A 73 -9.49 -25.63 12.07
N LYS A 74 -9.02 -26.52 12.95
CA LYS A 74 -7.93 -26.32 13.92
C LYS A 74 -6.52 -26.55 13.36
N GLU A 75 -6.35 -26.67 12.04
CA GLU A 75 -5.03 -26.87 11.42
C GLU A 75 -4.13 -25.65 11.73
N ASP A 76 -3.30 -25.81 12.76
CA ASP A 76 -2.13 -25.00 13.15
C ASP A 76 -2.31 -23.65 13.88
N ALA A 77 -3.54 -23.23 14.24
CA ALA A 77 -3.74 -21.92 14.90
C ALA A 77 -3.96 -22.04 16.43
N ARG A 78 -3.03 -21.48 17.23
CA ARG A 78 -3.24 -21.27 18.68
C ARG A 78 -4.19 -20.09 18.90
N SER A 79 -5.31 -20.33 19.58
CA SER A 79 -6.27 -19.28 19.93
C SER A 79 -5.66 -18.28 20.92
N THR A 80 -5.55 -17.01 20.51
CA THR A 80 -5.00 -15.94 21.35
C THR A 80 -6.05 -15.38 22.31
N SER A 81 -5.65 -15.06 23.55
CA SER A 81 -6.52 -14.53 24.61
C SER A 81 -6.95 -13.07 24.43
N SER A 82 -6.40 -12.32 23.46
CA SER A 82 -6.83 -10.95 23.15
C SER A 82 -8.03 -10.96 22.21
N LEU A 83 -8.91 -9.95 22.31
CA LEU A 83 -10.11 -9.83 21.46
C LEU A 83 -10.93 -11.14 21.46
N ARG A 84 -11.14 -11.72 22.65
CA ARG A 84 -11.79 -13.04 22.83
C ARG A 84 -13.17 -13.14 22.17
N PHE A 85 -13.88 -12.01 22.03
CA PHE A 85 -15.17 -11.98 21.37
C PHE A 85 -15.09 -12.48 19.91
N LEU A 86 -13.96 -12.26 19.20
CA LEU A 86 -13.77 -12.72 17.83
C LEU A 86 -13.62 -14.24 17.73
N ASN A 87 -13.17 -14.91 18.80
CA ASN A 87 -13.09 -16.37 18.84
C ASN A 87 -14.47 -17.03 18.70
N LYS A 88 -15.54 -16.31 19.05
CA LYS A 88 -16.92 -16.79 18.89
C LYS A 88 -17.27 -17.05 17.42
N ALA A 89 -16.59 -16.38 16.47
CA ALA A 89 -16.79 -16.64 15.03
C ALA A 89 -16.41 -18.08 14.62
N ALA A 90 -15.47 -18.70 15.34
CA ALA A 90 -14.94 -20.03 15.04
C ALA A 90 -15.70 -21.20 15.72
N ILE A 91 -16.76 -20.91 16.50
CA ILE A 91 -17.60 -21.95 17.12
C ILE A 91 -18.30 -22.78 16.03
N LYS A 92 -18.22 -24.11 16.10
CA LYS A 92 -18.91 -25.02 15.18
C LYS A 92 -20.43 -24.80 15.21
N LEU A 93 -21.08 -25.01 14.07
CA LEU A 93 -22.54 -25.00 13.98
C LEU A 93 -23.09 -26.36 14.47
N PRO A 94 -24.25 -26.43 15.14
CA PRO A 94 -24.87 -27.70 15.51
C PRO A 94 -25.07 -28.62 14.31
N GLU A 95 -24.92 -29.93 14.52
CA GLU A 95 -25.05 -30.95 13.48
C GLU A 95 -26.40 -30.82 12.75
N GLY A 96 -26.36 -30.77 11.41
CA GLY A 96 -27.56 -30.62 10.56
C GLY A 96 -27.79 -29.22 9.99
N GLN A 97 -27.00 -28.20 10.37
CA GLN A 97 -27.12 -26.86 9.81
C GLN A 97 -26.05 -26.60 8.72
N GLU A 98 -26.47 -26.20 7.51
CA GLU A 98 -25.54 -25.92 6.39
C GLU A 98 -24.44 -24.92 6.79
N GLN A 99 -23.20 -25.25 6.43
CA GLN A 99 -22.03 -24.38 6.59
C GLN A 99 -22.13 -23.18 5.63
N LYS A 100 -22.98 -22.21 5.95
CA LYS A 100 -23.04 -20.95 5.20
C LYS A 100 -21.78 -20.13 5.48
N LYS A 101 -21.15 -19.62 4.41
CA LYS A 101 -19.88 -18.86 4.41
C LYS A 101 -19.80 -17.69 5.42
N TRP A 102 -20.94 -17.19 5.91
CA TRP A 102 -21.05 -16.05 6.86
C TRP A 102 -21.49 -16.44 8.28
N LYS A 103 -21.58 -17.74 8.58
CA LYS A 103 -22.00 -18.25 9.90
C LYS A 103 -20.85 -18.87 10.70
N VAL A 104 -19.80 -19.33 10.02
CA VAL A 104 -18.62 -19.97 10.64
C VAL A 104 -17.38 -19.48 9.91
N CYS A 105 -16.34 -19.18 10.66
CA CYS A 105 -15.00 -18.82 10.16
C CYS A 105 -13.97 -19.80 10.73
N SER A 106 -12.84 -20.00 10.04
CA SER A 106 -11.76 -20.83 10.59
C SER A 106 -10.99 -20.07 11.69
N VAL A 107 -10.32 -20.81 12.58
CA VAL A 107 -9.49 -20.20 13.63
C VAL A 107 -8.40 -19.30 13.03
N ARG A 108 -7.84 -19.69 11.88
CA ARG A 108 -6.84 -18.90 11.16
C ARG A 108 -7.39 -17.57 10.65
N GLU A 109 -8.58 -17.57 10.03
CA GLU A 109 -9.24 -16.32 9.59
C GLU A 109 -9.48 -15.36 10.76
N VAL A 110 -9.80 -15.91 11.94
CA VAL A 110 -10.00 -15.13 13.17
C VAL A 110 -8.67 -14.52 13.67
N GLU A 111 -7.60 -15.30 13.73
CA GLU A 111 -6.28 -14.79 14.17
C GLU A 111 -5.72 -13.75 13.19
N ASP A 112 -5.84 -13.98 11.88
CA ASP A 112 -5.44 -12.99 10.85
C ASP A 112 -6.21 -11.67 11.04
N THR A 113 -7.51 -11.76 11.36
CA THR A 113 -8.34 -10.59 11.65
C THR A 113 -7.90 -9.86 12.92
N LYS A 114 -7.53 -10.59 13.98
CA LYS A 114 -7.00 -9.98 15.22
C LYS A 114 -5.70 -9.23 14.95
N ILE A 115 -4.81 -9.81 14.15
CA ILE A 115 -3.56 -9.15 13.74
C ILE A 115 -3.89 -7.85 13.00
N GLY A 116 -4.82 -7.88 12.04
CA GLY A 116 -5.27 -6.69 11.32
C GLY A 116 -5.81 -5.59 12.23
N ILE A 117 -6.66 -5.94 13.21
CA ILE A 117 -7.21 -4.98 14.19
C ILE A 117 -6.10 -4.36 15.05
N ARG A 118 -5.09 -5.14 15.44
CA ARG A 118 -3.93 -4.62 16.20
C ARG A 118 -3.04 -3.69 15.37
N MET A 119 -3.07 -3.79 14.04
CA MET A 119 -2.35 -2.88 13.14
C MET A 119 -3.09 -1.55 12.92
N LEU A 120 -4.41 -1.52 13.10
CA LEU A 120 -5.24 -0.32 12.96
C LEU A 120 -4.72 0.92 13.71
N PRO A 121 -4.27 0.85 14.99
CA PRO A 121 -3.75 2.02 15.69
C PRO A 121 -2.45 2.59 15.10
N MET A 122 -1.70 1.82 14.30
CA MET A 122 -0.51 2.34 13.60
C MET A 122 -0.89 3.15 12.35
N TRP A 123 -2.05 2.88 11.76
CA TRP A 123 -2.49 3.50 10.51
C TRP A 123 -2.49 5.05 10.49
N PRO A 124 -2.96 5.77 11.53
CA PRO A 124 -2.95 7.23 11.52
C PRO A 124 -1.54 7.84 11.48
N THR A 125 -0.49 7.11 11.88
CA THR A 125 0.89 7.63 11.79
C THR A 125 1.30 7.88 10.34
N PHE A 126 0.83 7.06 9.40
CA PHE A 126 1.05 7.26 7.96
C PHE A 126 0.32 8.50 7.43
N ILE A 127 -0.83 8.88 8.02
CA ILE A 127 -1.55 10.09 7.64
C ILE A 127 -0.71 11.32 7.97
N VAL A 128 -0.11 11.38 9.16
CA VAL A 128 0.76 12.50 9.56
C VAL A 128 1.96 12.63 8.61
N ILE A 129 2.59 11.52 8.25
CA ILE A 129 3.68 11.52 7.25
C ILE A 129 3.16 12.05 5.91
N GLY A 130 2.00 11.58 5.45
CA GLY A 130 1.37 12.06 4.22
C GLY A 130 1.09 13.57 4.23
N ILE A 131 0.62 14.11 5.35
CA ILE A 131 0.39 15.56 5.53
C ILE A 131 1.72 16.32 5.37
N VAL A 132 2.78 15.90 6.05
CA VAL A 132 4.08 16.57 5.97
C VAL A 132 4.62 16.57 4.53
N LEU A 133 4.50 15.44 3.83
CA LEU A 133 4.89 15.34 2.42
C LEU A 133 4.05 16.26 1.52
N SER A 134 2.74 16.38 1.78
CA SER A 134 1.83 17.24 1.03
C SER A 134 2.10 18.73 1.24
N ILE A 135 2.40 19.14 2.48
CA ILE A 135 2.80 20.52 2.80
C ILE A 135 4.05 20.89 2.01
N GLY A 136 5.00 19.95 1.90
CA GLY A 136 6.23 20.17 1.14
C GLY A 136 5.98 20.56 -0.32
N ASN A 137 5.03 19.93 -0.99
CA ASN A 137 4.75 20.18 -2.41
C ASN A 137 3.93 21.45 -2.68
N THR A 138 3.24 21.98 -1.67
CA THR A 138 2.30 23.10 -1.82
C THR A 138 2.83 24.38 -1.20
N TYR A 139 3.16 24.35 0.09
CA TYR A 139 3.58 25.54 0.84
C TYR A 139 4.93 26.08 0.39
N PHE A 140 5.94 25.21 0.16
CA PHE A 140 7.24 25.68 -0.33
C PHE A 140 7.15 26.28 -1.73
N LEU A 141 6.19 25.83 -2.55
CA LEU A 141 5.98 26.39 -3.88
C LEU A 141 5.43 27.82 -3.80
N GLU A 142 4.42 28.03 -2.96
CA GLU A 142 3.84 29.35 -2.69
C GLU A 142 4.87 30.30 -2.06
N GLN A 143 5.64 29.82 -1.08
CA GLN A 143 6.74 30.61 -0.50
C GLN A 143 7.77 31.03 -1.56
N ALA A 144 8.13 30.13 -2.46
CA ALA A 144 9.08 30.42 -3.54
C ALA A 144 8.54 31.43 -4.56
N ASP A 145 7.22 31.51 -4.75
CA ASP A 145 6.62 32.51 -5.66
C ASP A 145 6.67 33.92 -5.08
N HIS A 146 6.44 34.05 -3.76
CA HIS A 146 6.48 35.32 -3.02
C HIS A 146 7.87 35.83 -2.67
N MET A 147 8.91 34.99 -2.78
CA MET A 147 10.30 35.41 -2.56
C MET A 147 10.82 36.26 -3.72
N ASP A 148 11.72 37.20 -3.43
CA ASP A 148 12.47 37.89 -4.49
C ASP A 148 13.41 36.88 -5.17
N ARG A 149 13.15 36.63 -6.45
CA ARG A 149 13.85 35.66 -7.28
C ARG A 149 14.94 36.30 -8.14
N THR A 150 15.30 37.54 -7.87
CA THR A 150 16.35 38.24 -8.62
C THR A 150 17.71 38.06 -7.94
N LEU A 151 18.63 37.40 -8.65
CA LEU A 151 20.03 37.31 -8.26
C LEU A 151 20.83 38.20 -9.21
N GLY A 152 21.00 39.46 -8.80
CA GLY A 152 21.63 40.49 -9.64
C GLY A 152 20.81 40.74 -10.91
N LYS A 153 21.32 40.33 -12.07
CA LYS A 153 20.63 40.49 -13.37
C LYS A 153 19.79 39.27 -13.79
N ILE A 154 19.88 38.15 -13.06
CA ILE A 154 19.24 36.89 -13.43
C ILE A 154 17.97 36.71 -12.59
N LYS A 155 16.83 36.48 -13.26
CA LYS A 155 15.58 36.09 -12.60
C LYS A 155 15.47 34.57 -12.58
N VAL A 156 15.54 33.97 -11.39
CA VAL A 156 15.48 32.52 -11.21
C VAL A 156 14.03 32.05 -11.32
N SER A 157 13.78 31.03 -12.14
CA SER A 157 12.45 30.43 -12.29
C SER A 157 12.18 29.39 -11.18
N ILE A 158 10.94 29.31 -10.71
CA ILE A 158 10.50 28.39 -9.64
C ILE A 158 10.88 26.92 -9.89
N PRO A 159 10.80 26.37 -11.13
CA PRO A 159 11.22 24.99 -11.40
C PRO A 159 12.68 24.70 -11.05
N ILE A 160 13.56 25.71 -11.07
CA ILE A 160 14.99 25.54 -10.72
C ILE A 160 15.14 25.23 -9.22
N PHE A 161 14.36 25.90 -8.37
CA PHE A 161 14.34 25.62 -6.93
C PHE A 161 13.80 24.21 -6.64
N LEU A 162 12.77 23.77 -7.36
CA LEU A 162 12.25 22.40 -7.23
C LEU A 162 13.27 21.34 -7.66
N LEU A 163 13.99 21.58 -8.77
CA LEU A 163 15.05 20.69 -9.25
C LEU A 163 16.21 20.63 -8.26
N PHE A 164 16.61 21.77 -7.69
CA PHE A 164 17.63 21.84 -6.66
C PHE A 164 17.21 21.06 -5.42
N PHE A 165 16.00 21.30 -4.90
CA PHE A 165 15.46 20.60 -3.74
C PHE A 165 15.42 19.08 -3.97
N SER A 166 14.84 18.64 -5.10
CA SER A 166 14.76 17.21 -5.46
C SER A 166 16.14 16.55 -5.59
N THR A 167 17.13 17.26 -6.14
CA THR A 167 18.49 16.74 -6.30
C THR A 167 19.20 16.66 -4.96
N THR A 168 19.06 17.68 -4.12
CA THR A 168 19.62 17.70 -2.76
C THR A 168 19.02 16.61 -1.88
N SER A 169 17.71 16.39 -1.92
CA SER A 169 17.07 15.29 -1.20
C SER A 169 17.56 13.91 -1.65
N ARG A 170 17.73 13.70 -2.96
CA ARG A 170 18.29 12.46 -3.51
C ARG A 170 19.75 12.25 -3.10
N LEU A 171 20.57 13.30 -3.14
CA LEU A 171 21.95 13.27 -2.68
C LEU A 171 22.02 12.96 -1.19
N PHE A 172 21.17 13.60 -0.37
CA PHE A 172 21.10 13.35 1.06
C PHE A 172 20.70 11.90 1.37
N ALA A 173 19.70 11.36 0.67
CA ALA A 173 19.32 9.96 0.80
C ALA A 173 20.48 9.02 0.41
N HIS A 174 21.20 9.33 -0.67
CA HIS A 174 22.37 8.58 -1.09
C HIS A 174 23.50 8.63 -0.05
N LEU A 175 23.83 9.82 0.47
CA LEU A 175 24.84 10.01 1.51
C LEU A 175 24.44 9.33 2.83
N TYR A 176 23.17 9.42 3.21
CA TYR A 176 22.63 8.71 4.36
C TYR A 176 22.77 7.21 4.18
N SER A 177 22.42 6.68 3.00
CA SER A 177 22.56 5.26 2.69
C SER A 177 24.01 4.79 2.78
N LEU A 178 24.97 5.55 2.22
CA LEU A 178 26.41 5.28 2.34
C LEU A 178 26.86 5.24 3.80
N PHE A 179 26.41 6.20 4.62
CA PHE A 179 26.75 6.27 6.04
C PHE A 179 26.18 5.10 6.85
N THR A 180 24.92 4.72 6.61
CA THR A 180 24.32 3.53 7.24
C THR A 180 24.94 2.22 6.75
N THR A 181 25.33 2.11 5.48
CA THR A 181 26.03 0.90 4.98
C THR A 181 27.44 0.76 5.58
N GLN A 182 28.09 1.87 5.95
CA GLN A 182 29.41 1.83 6.59
C GLN A 182 29.35 1.53 8.11
N LYS A 183 28.31 1.98 8.82
CA LYS A 183 28.20 1.80 10.29
C LYS A 183 27.23 0.72 10.75
N PHE A 184 26.28 0.32 9.90
CA PHE A 184 25.25 -0.69 10.18
C PHE A 184 25.05 -1.58 8.95
N ALA A 185 26.03 -2.42 8.64
CA ALA A 185 25.70 -3.68 8.00
C ALA A 185 24.88 -4.49 9.02
N PRO A 186 23.58 -4.80 8.78
CA PRO A 186 22.89 -5.72 9.66
C PRO A 186 23.67 -7.04 9.65
N PRO A 187 24.06 -7.59 10.82
CA PRO A 187 24.69 -8.89 10.87
C PRO A 187 23.64 -9.90 10.41
N ILE A 188 23.76 -10.34 9.15
CA ILE A 188 23.40 -11.65 8.62
C ILE A 188 22.22 -12.30 9.38
N GLY A 189 21.02 -11.72 9.28
CA GLY A 189 19.82 -12.25 9.95
C GLY A 189 18.55 -12.20 9.13
N ILE A 190 18.48 -11.27 8.16
CA ILE A 190 17.29 -11.07 7.31
C ILE A 190 17.55 -11.55 5.87
N ALA A 191 18.81 -11.58 5.41
CA ALA A 191 19.16 -12.05 4.07
C ALA A 191 19.04 -13.58 3.90
N THR A 192 19.04 -14.35 4.98
CA THR A 192 18.96 -15.83 4.92
C THR A 192 17.53 -16.38 4.98
N SER A 193 16.53 -15.57 5.35
CA SER A 193 15.12 -16.00 5.36
C SER A 193 14.40 -15.76 4.03
N MET A 194 14.91 -14.87 3.18
CA MET A 194 14.46 -14.77 1.78
C MET A 194 15.19 -15.82 0.93
N LYS A 195 14.63 -17.04 0.85
CA LYS A 195 14.88 -17.92 -0.30
C LYS A 195 14.33 -17.23 -1.54
N TRP A 196 15.17 -16.40 -2.18
CA TRP A 196 14.91 -15.77 -3.45
C TRP A 196 14.79 -16.84 -4.54
N LYS A 197 13.60 -16.93 -5.16
CA LYS A 197 13.35 -17.74 -6.35
C LYS A 197 13.83 -16.95 -7.57
N PRO A 198 14.52 -17.57 -8.54
CA PRO A 198 15.12 -16.86 -9.68
C PRO A 198 14.12 -16.23 -10.69
N GLU A 199 12.82 -16.24 -10.41
CA GLU A 199 11.77 -15.74 -11.33
C GLU A 199 11.47 -14.23 -11.17
N ASP A 200 11.95 -13.58 -10.11
CA ASP A 200 11.67 -12.16 -9.82
C ASP A 200 12.59 -11.16 -10.55
N TYR A 201 13.59 -11.63 -11.30
CA TYR A 201 14.54 -10.77 -12.03
C TYR A 201 13.90 -9.95 -13.16
N ILE A 202 12.72 -10.36 -13.66
CA ILE A 202 12.04 -9.68 -14.77
C ILE A 202 11.27 -8.44 -14.28
N GLY A 203 10.79 -8.43 -13.04
CA GLY A 203 10.01 -7.30 -12.48
C GLY A 203 10.85 -6.07 -12.16
N LEU A 204 12.11 -6.26 -11.74
CA LEU A 204 12.97 -5.15 -11.31
C LEU A 204 13.55 -4.32 -12.46
N ARG A 205 13.50 -4.83 -13.71
CA ARG A 205 14.01 -4.11 -14.89
C ARG A 205 13.02 -3.08 -15.45
N ILE A 206 11.77 -3.10 -14.98
CA ILE A 206 10.69 -2.20 -15.44
C ILE A 206 10.55 -0.96 -14.53
N MET A 207 11.15 -0.95 -13.34
CA MET A 207 11.09 0.20 -12.42
C MET A 207 12.24 1.22 -12.58
N VAL A 208 13.15 1.02 -13.53
CA VAL A 208 14.31 1.91 -13.79
C VAL A 208 14.31 2.47 -15.23
N TYR A 209 13.17 2.42 -15.92
CA TYR A 209 12.95 3.16 -17.17
C TYR A 209 11.66 3.98 -17.09
#